data_AF-A0A6N8XRA3-F1
#
_entry.id   AF-A0A6N8XRA3-F1
#
_cell.length_a   1.000
_cell.length_b   1.000
_cell.length_c   1.000
_cell.angle_alpha   90.00
_cell.angle_beta   90.00
_cell.angle_gamma   90.00
#
_symmetry.space_group_name_H-M   'P 1'
#
loop_
_entity.id
_entity.type
_entity.pdbx_description
1 polymer ?
#
loop_
_entity_poly.entity_id
_entity_poly.type
_entity_poly.pdbx_seq_one_letter_code
_entity_poly.pdbx_strand_id
1 'polypeptide(L)'
;MSAPPFRPRFGPGDAVTVSARFPTGRRHLRTPFYIRGKTGAVERVCGAYRNPEELAFGTYDGARLPLYRVRFDQAHVWDDYAGNPADTIDIEIYETWLEPAAAGDDSNAA
;
A
#
# COMPACT_ATOMS: atom_id res chain seq x y z
N MET A 1 11.94 25.12 -10.59
CA MET A 1 12.79 24.06 -10.01
C MET A 1 12.02 22.75 -10.09
N SER A 2 12.43 21.83 -10.96
CA SER A 2 11.82 20.49 -11.01
C SER A 2 12.17 19.76 -9.72
N ALA A 3 11.18 19.17 -9.04
CA ALA A 3 11.48 18.25 -7.95
C ALA A 3 12.41 17.13 -8.50
N PRO A 4 13.36 16.62 -7.69
CA PRO A 4 14.16 15.47 -8.11
C PRO A 4 13.21 14.35 -8.56
N PRO A 5 13.53 13.61 -9.63
CA PRO A 5 12.69 12.52 -10.08
C PRO A 5 12.57 11.52 -8.92
N PHE A 6 11.36 11.35 -8.39
CA PHE A 6 11.10 10.25 -7.46
C PHE A 6 11.26 8.96 -8.25
N ARG A 7 11.99 8.00 -7.68
CA ARG A 7 12.11 6.66 -8.27
C ARG A 7 11.16 5.75 -7.49
N PRO A 8 10.01 5.36 -8.07
CA PRO A 8 9.12 4.42 -7.41
C PRO A 8 9.86 3.08 -7.25
N ARG A 9 9.76 2.50 -6.06
CA ARG A 9 10.36 1.21 -5.73
C ARG A 9 9.61 0.03 -6.37
N PHE A 10 8.34 0.24 -6.72
CA PHE A 10 7.47 -0.77 -7.32
C PHE A 10 6.88 -0.26 -8.65
N GLY A 11 6.52 -1.19 -9.54
CA GLY A 11 5.84 -0.93 -10.80
C GLY A 11 4.48 -1.64 -10.89
N PRO A 12 3.66 -1.30 -11.91
CA PRO A 12 2.42 -2.04 -12.19
C PRO A 12 2.66 -3.54 -12.33
N GLY A 13 1.82 -4.35 -11.67
CA GLY A 13 1.92 -5.81 -11.63
C GLY A 13 2.73 -6.35 -10.45
N ASP A 14 3.55 -5.52 -9.78
CA ASP A 14 4.33 -5.99 -8.63
C ASP A 14 3.41 -6.39 -7.47
N ALA A 15 3.69 -7.56 -6.88
CA ALA A 15 3.03 -8.00 -5.66
C ALA A 15 3.64 -7.28 -4.45
N VAL A 16 2.79 -6.66 -3.64
CA VAL A 16 3.19 -5.90 -2.45
C VAL A 16 2.33 -6.28 -1.25
N THR A 17 2.95 -6.35 -0.08
CA THR A 17 2.25 -6.53 1.19
C THR A 17 2.19 -5.19 1.92
N VAL A 18 1.01 -4.85 2.44
CA VAL A 18 0.88 -3.67 3.29
C VAL A 18 1.43 -3.98 4.67
N SER A 19 2.35 -3.15 5.16
CA SER A 19 2.98 -3.30 6.47
C SER A 19 1.94 -3.46 7.58
N ALA A 20 2.09 -4.51 8.40
CA ALA A 20 1.23 -4.80 9.55
C ALA A 20 1.49 -3.88 10.77
N ARG A 21 2.40 -2.91 10.64
CA ARG A 21 2.83 -2.07 11.75
C ARG A 21 1.67 -1.35 12.44
N PHE A 22 1.81 -1.21 13.74
CA PHE A 22 0.89 -0.46 14.59
C PHE A 22 1.66 0.62 15.36
N PRO A 23 1.91 1.80 14.74
CA PRO A 23 2.64 2.88 15.39
C PRO A 23 1.89 3.36 16.64
N THR A 24 2.59 3.43 17.78
CA THR A 24 2.02 3.90 19.05
C THR A 24 2.00 5.43 19.13
N GLY A 25 1.08 5.98 19.93
CA GLY A 25 0.93 7.42 20.18
C GLY A 25 0.00 8.15 19.23
N ARG A 26 -0.03 9.50 19.31
CA ARG A 26 -0.83 10.34 18.40
C ARG A 26 -0.21 10.30 16.99
N ARG A 27 -0.89 9.64 16.06
CA ARG A 27 -0.49 9.50 14.65
C ARG A 27 -1.68 9.80 13.74
N HIS A 28 -1.42 10.38 12.57
CA HIS A 28 -2.42 10.52 11.52
C HIS A 28 -2.10 9.53 10.41
N LEU A 29 -2.79 8.39 10.37
CA LEU A 29 -2.52 7.33 9.40
C LEU A 29 -3.61 7.30 8.33
N ARG A 30 -3.18 7.21 7.07
CA ARG A 30 -4.10 7.09 5.92
C ARG A 30 -4.29 5.66 5.45
N THR A 31 -3.41 4.74 5.87
CA THR A 31 -3.49 3.31 5.53
C THR A 31 -4.55 2.63 6.40
N PRO A 32 -5.66 2.14 5.80
CA PRO A 32 -6.76 1.54 6.53
C PRO A 32 -6.31 0.32 7.34
N PHE A 33 -6.96 0.05 8.47
CA PHE A 33 -6.58 -1.09 9.31
C PHE A 33 -6.82 -2.43 8.62
N TYR A 34 -7.95 -2.58 7.93
CA TYR A 34 -8.37 -3.85 7.31
C TYR A 34 -7.43 -4.36 6.21
N ILE A 35 -6.58 -3.48 5.65
CA ILE A 35 -5.65 -3.85 4.59
C ILE A 35 -4.24 -4.16 5.09
N ARG A 36 -3.95 -3.89 6.37
CA ARG A 36 -2.62 -4.14 6.95
C ARG A 36 -2.36 -5.65 7.02
N GLY A 37 -1.16 -6.06 6.60
CA GLY A 37 -0.77 -7.46 6.46
C GLY A 37 -1.34 -8.15 5.23
N LYS A 38 -2.19 -7.50 4.43
CA LYS A 38 -2.77 -8.08 3.21
C LYS A 38 -1.84 -7.82 2.02
N THR A 39 -1.81 -8.78 1.10
CA THR A 39 -1.04 -8.70 -0.14
C THR A 39 -1.96 -8.37 -1.30
N GLY A 40 -1.50 -7.47 -2.18
CA GLY A 40 -2.19 -7.09 -3.40
C GLY A 40 -1.21 -6.81 -4.53
N ALA A 41 -1.73 -6.40 -5.68
CA ALA A 41 -0.93 -6.05 -6.85
C ALA A 41 -0.95 -4.55 -7.09
N VAL A 42 0.19 -3.95 -7.41
CA VAL A 42 0.23 -2.55 -7.84
C VAL A 42 -0.50 -2.43 -9.17
N GLU A 43 -1.59 -1.65 -9.19
CA GLU A 43 -2.30 -1.33 -10.43
C GLU A 43 -1.59 -0.20 -11.17
N ARG A 44 -1.18 0.86 -10.46
CA ARG A 44 -0.35 1.94 -11.02
C ARG A 44 0.39 2.76 -9.97
N VAL A 45 1.39 3.49 -10.43
CA VAL A 45 2.03 4.59 -9.70
C VAL A 45 1.22 5.87 -9.94
N CYS A 46 0.64 6.45 -8.89
CA CYS A 46 -0.19 7.65 -9.00
C CYS A 46 0.63 8.95 -9.10
N GLY A 47 1.88 8.93 -8.62
CA GLY A 47 2.76 10.09 -8.57
C GLY A 47 3.47 10.20 -7.22
N ALA A 48 4.01 11.38 -6.91
CA ALA A 48 4.62 11.66 -5.62
C ALA A 48 3.99 12.88 -4.91
N TYR A 49 3.56 12.65 -3.68
CA TYR A 49 2.80 13.59 -2.86
C TYR A 49 3.46 13.78 -1.50
N ARG A 50 3.20 14.91 -0.85
CA ARG A 50 3.71 15.15 0.51
C ARG A 50 3.19 14.09 1.49
N ASN A 51 3.99 13.78 2.50
CA ASN A 51 3.63 12.82 3.54
C ASN A 51 2.45 13.34 4.38
N PRO A 52 1.25 12.71 4.34
CA PRO A 52 0.09 13.18 5.10
C PRO A 52 0.29 13.03 6.61
N GLU A 53 1.15 12.10 7.03
CA GLU A 53 1.46 11.90 8.45
C GLU A 53 2.22 13.10 9.02
N GLU A 54 3.08 13.75 8.23
CA GLU A 54 3.80 14.99 8.59
C GLU A 54 2.91 16.23 8.45
N LEU A 55 2.13 16.32 7.37
CA LEU A 55 1.23 17.44 7.13
C LEU A 55 0.23 17.64 8.28
N ALA A 56 -0.27 16.53 8.86
CA ALA A 56 -1.20 16.57 9.99
C ALA A 56 -0.61 17.22 11.26
N PHE A 57 0.72 17.32 11.36
CA PHE A 57 1.42 17.93 12.50
C PHE A 57 2.16 19.23 12.11
N GLY A 58 1.87 19.80 10.93
CA GLY A 58 2.37 21.11 10.53
C GLY A 58 3.75 21.10 9.87
N THR A 59 4.26 19.94 9.46
CA THR A 59 5.49 19.83 8.67
C THR A 59 5.11 19.83 7.18
N TYR A 60 5.47 20.89 6.46
CA TYR A 60 5.02 21.14 5.07
C TYR A 60 6.15 21.09 4.02
N ASP A 61 7.40 21.12 4.48
CA ASP A 61 8.64 21.08 3.71
C ASP A 61 9.22 19.66 3.57
N GLY A 62 8.52 18.65 4.10
CA GLY A 62 8.88 17.25 4.00
C GLY A 62 8.95 16.70 2.58
N ALA A 63 9.63 15.56 2.44
CA ALA A 63 9.82 14.88 1.16
C ALA A 63 8.48 14.45 0.53
N ARG A 64 8.45 14.41 -0.80
CA ARG A 64 7.34 13.80 -1.54
C ARG A 64 7.58 12.29 -1.62
N LEU A 65 6.58 11.52 -1.22
CA LEU A 65 6.59 10.06 -1.22
C LEU A 65 5.78 9.54 -2.41
N PRO A 66 6.24 8.47 -3.08
CA PRO A 66 5.45 7.80 -4.11
C PRO A 66 4.13 7.26 -3.53
N LEU A 67 3.05 7.42 -4.29
CA LEU A 67 1.72 6.91 -3.99
C LEU A 67 1.34 5.88 -5.05
N TYR A 68 0.84 4.73 -4.61
CA TYR A 68 0.47 3.62 -5.47
C TYR A 68 -1.02 3.35 -5.32
N ARG A 69 -1.70 3.00 -6.42
CA ARG A 69 -2.98 2.30 -6.33
C ARG A 69 -2.68 0.82 -6.31
N VAL A 70 -3.07 0.15 -5.23
CA VAL A 70 -2.91 -1.30 -5.05
C VAL A 70 -4.29 -1.94 -5.08
N ARG A 71 -4.42 -2.99 -5.89
CA ARG A 71 -5.63 -3.79 -6.02
C ARG A 71 -5.53 -5.03 -5.15
N PHE A 72 -6.60 -5.32 -4.44
CA PHE A 72 -6.73 -6.50 -3.58
C PHE A 72 -8.02 -7.23 -3.93
N ASP A 73 -7.95 -8.56 -3.97
CA ASP A 73 -9.15 -9.38 -4.08
C ASP A 73 -9.93 -9.32 -2.77
N GLN A 74 -11.24 -9.09 -2.84
CA GLN A 74 -12.05 -8.97 -1.63
C GLN A 74 -11.99 -10.25 -0.77
N ALA A 75 -11.93 -11.42 -1.41
CA ALA A 75 -11.78 -12.71 -0.73
C ALA A 75 -10.46 -12.86 0.07
N HIS A 76 -9.41 -12.13 -0.27
CA HIS A 76 -8.16 -12.12 0.50
C HIS A 76 -8.19 -11.10 1.65
N VAL A 77 -9.05 -10.09 1.56
CA VAL A 77 -9.20 -9.05 2.58
C VAL A 77 -10.11 -9.52 3.70
N TRP A 78 -11.23 -10.17 3.37
CA TRP A 78 -12.22 -10.66 4.33
C TRP A 78 -12.39 -12.17 4.21
N ASP A 79 -12.17 -12.91 5.30
CA ASP A 79 -12.20 -14.38 5.31
C ASP A 79 -13.61 -14.94 4.99
N ASP A 80 -14.67 -14.22 5.38
CA ASP A 80 -16.09 -14.60 5.16
C ASP A 80 -16.73 -13.87 3.97
N TYR A 81 -15.93 -13.50 2.96
CA TYR A 81 -16.43 -12.78 1.80
C TYR A 81 -17.37 -13.64 0.94
N ALA A 82 -18.67 -13.32 0.94
CA ALA A 82 -19.71 -14.05 0.20
C ALA A 82 -20.12 -13.38 -1.14
N GLY A 83 -19.35 -12.37 -1.59
CA GLY A 83 -19.61 -11.65 -2.85
C GLY A 83 -19.09 -12.38 -4.08
N ASN A 84 -18.93 -11.67 -5.19
CA ASN A 84 -18.40 -12.27 -6.41
C ASN A 84 -16.90 -12.53 -6.23
N PRO A 85 -16.37 -13.74 -6.53
CA PRO A 85 -14.94 -14.03 -6.42
C PRO A 85 -14.03 -13.09 -7.23
N ALA A 86 -14.57 -12.41 -8.25
CA ALA A 86 -13.85 -11.43 -9.05
C ALA A 86 -13.90 -10.00 -8.50
N ASP A 87 -14.58 -9.77 -7.38
CA ASP A 87 -14.66 -8.44 -6.77
C ASP A 87 -13.31 -8.05 -6.17
N THR A 88 -12.93 -6.80 -6.43
CA THR A 88 -11.67 -6.23 -5.94
C THR A 88 -11.91 -4.90 -5.22
N ILE A 89 -10.94 -4.50 -4.40
CA ILE A 89 -10.84 -3.14 -3.87
C ILE A 89 -9.50 -2.52 -4.27
N ASP A 90 -9.57 -1.26 -4.70
CA ASP A 90 -8.39 -0.47 -5.07
C ASP A 90 -8.16 0.60 -4.00
N ILE A 91 -6.96 0.63 -3.43
CA ILE A 91 -6.60 1.56 -2.35
C ILE A 91 -5.33 2.31 -2.72
N GLU A 92 -5.33 3.61 -2.48
CA GLU A 92 -4.15 4.45 -2.64
C GLU A 92 -3.29 4.42 -1.37
N ILE A 93 -2.07 3.86 -1.48
CA ILE A 93 -1.16 3.58 -0.37
C ILE A 93 0.22 4.16 -0.67
N TYR A 94 0.80 4.88 0.30
CA TYR A 94 2.14 5.45 0.19
C TYR A 94 3.22 4.37 0.25
N GLU A 95 4.34 4.59 -0.45
CA GLU A 95 5.46 3.64 -0.53
C GLU A 95 5.95 3.14 0.83
N THR A 96 5.94 4.01 1.84
CA THR A 96 6.41 3.71 3.20
C THR A 96 5.57 2.63 3.89
N TRP A 97 4.35 2.38 3.41
CA TRP A 97 3.45 1.34 3.91
C TRP A 97 3.52 0.03 3.13
N LEU A 98 4.26 -0.01 2.03
CA LEU A 98 4.37 -1.20 1.19
C LEU A 98 5.70 -1.90 1.44
N GLU A 99 5.68 -3.21 1.33
CA GLU A 99 6.84 -4.12 1.40
C GLU A 99 6.73 -5.07 0.19
N PRO A 100 7.84 -5.55 -0.40
CA PRO A 100 7.76 -6.60 -1.42
C PRO A 100 7.00 -7.80 -0.85
N ALA A 101 6.07 -8.37 -1.61
CA ALA A 101 5.43 -9.60 -1.17
C ALA A 101 6.49 -10.70 -1.00
N ALA A 102 6.38 -11.50 0.06
CA ALA A 102 7.21 -12.70 0.18
C ALA A 102 6.95 -13.60 -1.02
N ALA A 103 8.01 -14.14 -1.62
CA ALA A 103 7.86 -15.22 -2.60
C ALA A 103 7.10 -16.35 -1.89
N GLY A 104 5.95 -16.76 -2.43
CA GLY A 104 5.24 -17.91 -1.91
C GLY A 104 6.16 -19.12 -1.98
N ASP A 105 6.39 -19.79 -0.85
CA ASP A 105 6.85 -21.16 -0.88
C ASP A 105 5.72 -21.97 -1.53
N ASP A 106 5.87 -22.29 -2.81
CA ASP A 106 5.01 -23.23 -3.56
C ASP A 106 5.22 -24.68 -3.09
N SER A 107 5.43 -24.92 -1.79
CA SER A 107 5.51 -26.25 -1.18
C SER A 107 4.12 -26.77 -0.80
N ASN A 108 3.18 -26.78 -1.75
CA ASN A 108 2.03 -27.68 -1.68
C ASN A 108 1.38 -27.89 -3.07
N ALA A 109 2.15 -28.44 -3.99
CA ALA A 109 1.63 -29.15 -5.15
C ALA A 109 2.22 -30.56 -5.14
N ALA A 110 1.63 -31.46 -4.34
CA ALA A 110 1.84 -32.90 -4.38
C ALA A 110 0.53 -33.61 -4.04
#